data_AF-A0A925R3I2-F1
#
_entry.id   AF-A0A925R3I2-F1
#
_cell.length_a   1.000
_cell.length_b   1.000
_cell.length_c   1.000
_cell.angle_alpha   90.00
_cell.angle_beta   90.00
_cell.angle_gamma   90.00
#
_symmetry.space_group_name_H-M   'P 1'
#
loop_
_entity.id
_entity.type
_entity.pdbx_description
1 polymer ?
#
loop_
_entity_poly.entity_id
_entity_poly.type
_entity_poly.pdbx_seq_one_letter_code
_entity_poly.pdbx_strand_id
1 'polypeptide(L)'
;MTAAKTPVKTARKNPVATPAKAAAKRAAPIRPRATPVKKPSASSAVPKSTTAAGRAEKPRVKLVRDSFTMPHQDFDLIPALKKRALAFQRPAKKSELLRAGLQVLAALDDAHLKVALDALVAIKAGRPKKVR
;
A
#
# COMPACT_ATOMS: atom_id res chain seq x y z
N MET A 1 -33.26 62.62 -16.36
CA MET A 1 -32.98 62.98 -14.95
C MET A 1 -33.01 61.71 -14.11
N THR A 2 -31.94 61.48 -13.33
CA THR A 2 -31.90 60.86 -11.98
C THR A 2 -32.54 59.48 -11.76
N ALA A 3 -32.02 58.54 -10.97
CA ALA A 3 -30.78 58.32 -10.23
C ALA A 3 -30.90 56.91 -9.59
N ALA A 4 -29.77 56.29 -9.24
CA ALA A 4 -29.67 55.04 -8.50
C ALA A 4 -30.26 55.11 -7.06
N LYS A 5 -30.58 53.95 -6.46
CA LYS A 5 -30.45 53.72 -5.00
C LYS A 5 -30.66 52.26 -4.59
N THR A 6 -29.62 51.66 -4.01
CA THR A 6 -29.66 50.55 -3.06
C THR A 6 -30.25 50.99 -1.71
N PRO A 7 -30.73 50.04 -0.89
CA PRO A 7 -30.28 50.04 0.51
C PRO A 7 -29.92 48.64 1.06
N VAL A 8 -28.98 48.68 2.01
CA VAL A 8 -28.50 47.61 2.87
C VAL A 8 -29.40 47.53 4.13
N LYS A 9 -29.46 46.36 4.78
CA LYS A 9 -29.30 46.11 6.24
C LYS A 9 -30.42 45.34 6.98
N THR A 10 -29.97 44.35 7.78
CA THR A 10 -30.42 43.96 9.14
C THR A 10 -31.33 42.73 9.34
N ALA A 11 -30.66 41.66 9.78
CA ALA A 11 -30.88 40.85 11.00
C ALA A 11 -32.29 40.40 11.47
N ARG A 12 -32.40 39.08 11.63
CA ARG A 12 -33.09 38.37 12.73
C ARG A 12 -32.26 37.11 13.03
N LYS A 13 -31.45 37.06 14.09
CA LYS A 13 -31.73 36.70 15.50
C LYS A 13 -32.33 35.28 15.72
N ASN A 14 -31.43 34.40 16.17
CA ASN A 14 -31.54 33.35 17.20
C ASN A 14 -32.25 32.02 16.88
N PRO A 15 -31.94 30.91 17.61
CA PRO A 15 -30.82 30.65 18.54
C PRO A 15 -30.04 29.34 18.29
N VAL A 16 -28.87 29.27 18.92
CA VAL A 16 -28.09 28.07 19.18
C VAL A 16 -28.78 27.21 20.24
N ALA A 17 -28.93 25.91 19.97
CA ALA A 17 -29.03 24.88 21.00
C ALA A 17 -28.32 23.61 20.50
N THR A 18 -27.24 23.25 21.20
CA THR A 18 -26.55 21.96 21.12
C THR A 18 -27.49 20.77 21.27
N PRO A 19 -27.16 19.62 20.65
CA PRO A 19 -27.47 18.35 21.28
C PRO A 19 -26.22 17.53 21.59
N ALA A 20 -26.22 17.08 22.83
CA ALA A 20 -25.29 16.17 23.43
C ALA A 20 -25.24 14.81 22.70
N LYS A 21 -24.05 14.23 22.77
CA LYS A 21 -23.75 12.81 22.67
C LYS A 21 -24.63 12.00 23.65
N ALA A 22 -25.45 11.06 23.14
CA ALA A 22 -25.43 9.62 23.52
C ALA A 22 -26.72 8.84 23.20
N ALA A 23 -26.49 7.62 22.68
CA ALA A 23 -27.17 6.35 22.99
C ALA A 23 -28.46 5.93 22.23
N ALA A 24 -28.28 4.97 21.30
CA ALA A 24 -29.26 3.93 21.00
C ALA A 24 -28.59 2.53 20.93
N LYS A 25 -28.85 1.77 22.00
CA LYS A 25 -28.78 0.33 22.33
C LYS A 25 -28.48 -0.74 21.26
N ARG A 26 -27.53 -1.64 21.60
CA ARG A 26 -27.60 -3.15 21.74
C ARG A 26 -26.16 -3.64 22.03
N ALA A 27 -25.80 -4.55 22.94
CA ALA A 27 -26.49 -5.39 23.91
C ALA A 27 -25.46 -5.85 25.00
N ALA A 28 -25.91 -5.93 26.26
CA ALA A 28 -25.59 -6.89 27.34
C ALA A 28 -24.10 -7.24 27.74
N PRO A 29 -23.85 -7.80 28.94
CA PRO A 29 -22.92 -7.16 29.88
C PRO A 29 -21.77 -8.05 30.48
N ILE A 30 -20.81 -7.36 31.10
CA ILE A 30 -19.89 -7.74 32.20
C ILE A 30 -18.68 -8.69 31.93
N ARG A 31 -17.49 -8.11 32.23
CA ARG A 31 -16.12 -8.62 32.44
C ARG A 31 -16.01 -9.86 33.37
N PRO A 32 -14.81 -10.45 33.62
CA PRO A 32 -13.46 -10.21 33.09
C PRO A 32 -12.80 -11.49 32.53
N ARG A 33 -11.78 -11.39 31.66
CA ARG A 33 -10.88 -12.53 31.45
C ARG A 33 -9.44 -12.16 31.75
N ALA A 34 -9.08 -12.41 33.01
CA ALA A 34 -7.73 -12.72 33.41
C ALA A 34 -7.22 -13.92 32.59
N THR A 35 -5.93 -13.86 32.24
CA THR A 35 -5.16 -14.92 31.59
C THR A 35 -5.24 -16.25 32.35
N PRO A 36 -5.19 -17.38 31.63
CA PRO A 36 -4.32 -18.45 32.09
C PRO A 36 -3.42 -19.00 30.98
N VAL A 37 -2.12 -18.90 31.25
CA VAL A 37 -1.09 -19.95 31.20
C VAL A 37 -1.31 -21.20 30.34
N LYS A 38 -0.26 -21.47 29.56
CA LYS A 38 0.15 -22.75 28.97
C LYS A 38 -0.20 -23.97 29.85
N LYS A 39 -0.68 -25.05 29.23
CA LYS A 39 -0.40 -26.42 29.68
C LYS A 39 -0.19 -27.34 28.46
N PRO A 40 0.90 -28.13 28.43
CA PRO A 40 1.24 -29.00 27.31
C PRO A 40 0.49 -30.33 27.42
N SER A 41 0.00 -30.86 26.29
CA SER A 41 -0.38 -32.27 26.19
C SER A 41 0.42 -32.93 25.08
N ALA A 42 1.45 -33.66 25.50
CA ALA A 42 2.01 -34.74 24.71
C ALA A 42 0.95 -35.84 24.54
N SER A 43 0.79 -36.36 23.32
CA SER A 43 0.80 -37.79 23.01
C SER A 43 0.07 -38.06 21.69
N SER A 44 0.84 -38.35 20.65
CA SER A 44 0.66 -39.59 19.87
C SER A 44 1.89 -39.83 19.04
N ALA A 45 2.66 -40.81 19.50
CA ALA A 45 3.72 -41.43 18.74
C ALA A 45 3.10 -42.41 17.74
N VAL A 46 3.49 -42.31 16.46
CA VAL A 46 3.84 -43.47 15.64
C VAL A 46 5.04 -43.09 14.77
N PRO A 47 6.17 -43.83 14.83
CA PRO A 47 7.41 -43.50 14.16
C PRO A 47 7.54 -44.18 12.77
N LYS A 48 8.51 -43.67 11.99
CA LYS A 48 9.11 -44.22 10.75
C LYS A 48 8.31 -44.03 9.44
N SER A 49 8.77 -43.08 8.63
CA SER A 49 9.49 -43.50 7.41
C SER A 49 10.64 -42.53 7.12
N THR A 50 11.84 -43.09 7.19
CA THR A 50 13.06 -42.56 6.59
C THR A 50 12.93 -42.63 5.07
N THR A 51 13.16 -41.52 4.40
CA THR A 51 13.94 -41.51 3.16
C THR A 51 14.61 -40.15 3.04
N ALA A 52 15.85 -40.10 3.51
CA ALA A 52 16.81 -39.15 3.00
C ALA A 52 16.98 -39.45 1.50
N ALA A 53 16.43 -38.58 0.66
CA ALA A 53 16.87 -38.41 -0.70
C ALA A 53 17.31 -36.96 -0.82
N GLY A 54 18.63 -36.76 -0.85
CA GLY A 54 19.29 -35.46 -0.88
C GLY A 54 18.74 -34.61 -2.01
N ARG A 55 17.87 -33.67 -1.66
CA ARG A 55 17.55 -32.57 -2.55
C ARG A 55 18.62 -31.52 -2.29
N ALA A 56 19.65 -31.51 -3.13
CA ALA A 56 20.64 -30.44 -3.15
C ALA A 56 19.93 -29.10 -2.90
N GLU A 57 20.21 -28.50 -1.74
CA GLU A 57 19.59 -27.25 -1.34
C GLU A 57 20.10 -26.17 -2.28
N LYS A 58 19.38 -25.99 -3.39
CA LYS A 58 19.57 -24.84 -4.27
C LYS A 58 19.44 -23.61 -3.38
N PRO A 59 20.48 -22.76 -3.27
CA PRO A 59 20.47 -21.65 -2.35
C PRO A 59 19.24 -20.80 -2.64
N ARG A 60 18.35 -20.68 -1.65
CA ARG A 60 17.14 -19.88 -1.79
C ARG A 60 17.57 -18.43 -1.98
N VAL A 61 17.24 -17.86 -3.14
CA VAL A 61 17.53 -16.45 -3.43
C VAL A 61 16.85 -15.59 -2.36
N LYS A 62 17.65 -14.75 -1.67
CA LYS A 62 17.12 -13.81 -0.67
C LYS A 62 16.17 -12.84 -1.37
N LEU A 63 14.89 -12.91 -1.03
CA LEU A 63 13.87 -12.02 -1.61
C LEU A 63 13.80 -10.73 -0.79
N VAL A 64 14.20 -9.61 -1.39
CA VAL A 64 13.99 -8.27 -0.83
C VAL A 64 12.62 -7.75 -1.26
N ARG A 65 11.80 -7.33 -0.29
CA ARG A 65 10.53 -6.66 -0.54
C ARG A 65 10.69 -5.18 -0.21
N ASP A 66 10.76 -4.37 -1.25
CA ASP A 66 10.77 -2.91 -1.12
C ASP A 66 9.46 -2.33 -1.68
N SER A 67 8.91 -1.33 -1.00
CA SER A 67 7.64 -0.68 -1.37
C SER A 67 7.94 0.73 -1.85
N PHE A 68 7.54 1.03 -3.09
CA PHE A 68 7.81 2.32 -3.72
C PHE A 68 6.67 3.33 -3.51
N THR A 69 7.04 4.59 -3.29
CA THR A 69 6.15 5.76 -3.38
C THR A 69 6.40 6.45 -4.72
N MET A 70 5.34 6.71 -5.50
CA MET A 70 5.41 7.35 -6.83
C MET A 70 4.18 8.25 -7.05
N PRO A 71 4.23 9.25 -7.94
CA PRO A 71 3.06 10.03 -8.35
C PRO A 71 1.98 9.14 -8.96
N HIS A 72 0.73 9.62 -8.94
CA HIS A 72 -0.39 8.88 -9.49
C HIS A 72 -0.19 8.60 -10.99
N GLN A 73 0.28 9.61 -11.74
CA GLN A 73 0.52 9.50 -13.18
C GLN A 73 1.47 8.34 -13.52
N ASP A 74 2.56 8.17 -12.78
CA ASP A 74 3.51 7.08 -13.00
C ASP A 74 2.93 5.72 -12.57
N PHE A 75 2.13 5.70 -11.51
CA PHE A 75 1.46 4.47 -11.06
C PHE A 75 0.47 3.95 -12.12
N ASP A 76 -0.20 4.84 -12.84
CA ASP A 76 -1.17 4.51 -13.90
C ASP A 76 -0.53 3.89 -15.15
N LEU A 77 0.79 4.05 -15.33
CA LEU A 77 1.53 3.35 -16.39
C LEU A 77 1.55 1.83 -16.14
N ILE A 78 1.54 1.38 -14.88
CA ILE A 78 1.60 -0.04 -14.53
C ILE A 78 0.39 -0.82 -15.10
N PRO A 79 -0.88 -0.44 -14.86
CA PRO A 79 -2.00 -1.15 -15.47
C PRO A 79 -2.02 -1.04 -17.00
N ALA A 80 -1.58 0.08 -17.59
CA ALA A 80 -1.46 0.21 -19.04
C ALA A 80 -0.45 -0.80 -19.62
N LEU A 81 0.72 -0.93 -19.00
CA LEU A 81 1.74 -1.90 -19.40
C LEU A 81 1.27 -3.35 -19.21
N LYS A 82 0.50 -3.64 -18.16
CA LYS A 82 -0.13 -4.96 -17.99
C LYS A 82 -1.10 -5.28 -19.11
N LYS A 83 -1.97 -4.33 -19.49
CA LYS A 83 -2.89 -4.50 -20.64
C LYS A 83 -2.11 -4.78 -21.93
N ARG A 84 -1.02 -4.05 -22.17
CA ARG A 84 -0.15 -4.30 -23.33
C ARG A 84 0.48 -5.69 -23.29
N ALA A 85 0.92 -6.16 -22.12
CA ALA A 85 1.49 -7.49 -21.96
C ALA A 85 0.46 -8.60 -22.25
N LEU A 86 -0.82 -8.39 -21.89
CA LEU A 86 -1.91 -9.30 -22.24
C LEU A 86 -2.14 -9.40 -23.76
N ALA A 87 -1.93 -8.31 -24.50
CA ALA A 87 -2.06 -8.32 -25.97
C ALA A 87 -1.06 -9.28 -26.64
N PHE A 88 0.11 -9.50 -26.04
CA PHE A 88 1.10 -10.48 -26.50
C PHE A 88 1.01 -11.81 -25.73
N GLN A 89 -0.15 -12.09 -25.13
CA GLN A 89 -0.46 -13.32 -24.37
C GLN A 89 0.48 -13.59 -23.18
N ARG A 90 1.11 -12.56 -22.63
CA ARG A 90 2.02 -12.68 -21.48
C ARG A 90 1.50 -11.87 -20.29
N PRO A 91 0.67 -12.46 -19.40
CA PRO A 91 0.24 -11.76 -18.19
C PRO A 91 1.45 -11.45 -17.30
N ALA A 92 1.63 -10.17 -16.96
CA ALA A 92 2.77 -9.70 -16.17
C ALA A 92 2.36 -9.22 -14.77
N LYS A 93 3.12 -9.61 -13.74
CA LYS A 93 2.95 -9.07 -12.38
C LYS A 93 3.58 -7.68 -12.25
N LYS A 94 3.14 -6.89 -11.26
CA LYS A 94 3.73 -5.56 -11.00
C LYS A 94 5.24 -5.67 -10.73
N SER A 95 5.66 -6.61 -9.90
CA SER A 95 7.08 -6.83 -9.60
C SER A 95 7.89 -7.34 -10.79
N GLU A 96 7.28 -7.96 -11.80
CA GLU A 96 7.96 -8.38 -13.02
C GLU A 96 8.19 -7.20 -13.96
N LEU A 97 7.17 -6.35 -14.15
CA LEU A 97 7.30 -5.13 -14.95
C LEU A 97 8.38 -4.20 -14.40
N LEU A 98 8.41 -4.00 -13.07
CA LEU A 98 9.44 -3.17 -12.45
C LEU A 98 10.84 -3.76 -12.62
N ARG A 99 10.99 -5.09 -12.46
CA ARG A 99 12.28 -5.76 -12.72
C ARG A 99 12.70 -5.67 -14.19
N ALA A 100 11.77 -5.82 -15.13
CA ALA A 100 12.03 -5.67 -16.56
C ALA A 100 12.46 -4.23 -16.89
N GLY A 101 11.78 -3.23 -16.33
CA GLY A 101 12.15 -1.82 -16.47
C GLY A 101 13.57 -1.54 -16.00
N LEU A 102 13.98 -2.08 -14.84
CA LEU A 102 15.36 -1.94 -14.36
C LEU A 102 16.39 -2.57 -15.31
N GLN A 103 16.08 -3.73 -15.89
CA GLN A 103 16.97 -4.38 -16.87
C GLN A 103 17.10 -3.55 -18.16
N VAL A 104 16.00 -2.95 -18.62
CA VAL A 104 16.03 -2.05 -19.79
C VAL A 104 16.84 -0.80 -19.47
N LEU A 105 16.62 -0.18 -18.30
CA LEU A 105 17.38 1.02 -17.88
C LEU A 105 18.88 0.74 -17.73
N ALA A 106 19.24 -0.45 -17.24
CA ALA A 106 20.64 -0.86 -17.11
C ALA A 106 21.33 -1.15 -18.45
N ALA A 107 20.56 -1.35 -19.52
CA ALA A 107 21.08 -1.59 -20.86
C ALA A 107 21.21 -0.31 -21.70
N LEU A 108 20.71 0.83 -21.21
CA LEU A 108 20.89 2.14 -21.86
C LEU A 108 22.32 2.64 -21.67
N ASP A 109 22.81 3.45 -22.61
CA ASP A 109 24.02 4.25 -22.43
C ASP A 109 23.77 5.43 -21.48
N ASP A 110 24.86 5.99 -20.96
CA ASP A 110 24.82 7.02 -19.92
C ASP A 110 24.06 8.29 -20.35
N ALA A 111 24.14 8.66 -21.63
CA ALA A 111 23.45 9.84 -22.14
C ALA A 111 21.92 9.64 -22.13
N HIS A 112 21.44 8.51 -22.64
CA HIS A 112 20.02 8.19 -22.61
C HIS A 112 19.50 7.96 -21.20
N LEU A 113 20.29 7.33 -20.33
CA LEU A 113 19.92 7.16 -18.93
C LEU A 113 19.76 8.51 -18.23
N LYS A 114 20.68 9.46 -18.46
CA LYS A 114 20.58 10.81 -17.90
C LYS A 114 19.31 11.52 -18.36
N VAL A 115 19.03 11.52 -19.66
CA VAL A 115 17.80 12.13 -20.21
C VAL A 115 16.54 11.50 -19.59
N ALA A 116 16.52 10.17 -19.44
CA ALA A 116 15.39 9.47 -18.84
C ALA A 116 15.18 9.84 -17.37
N LEU A 117 16.26 10.08 -16.61
CA LEU A 117 16.19 10.50 -15.20
C LEU A 117 15.79 11.97 -15.05
N ASP A 118 16.31 12.86 -15.90
CA ASP A 118 16.01 14.29 -15.87
C ASP A 118 14.54 14.59 -16.23
N ALA A 119 13.88 13.70 -16.96
CA ALA A 119 12.45 13.79 -17.27
C ALA A 119 11.54 13.46 -16.07
N LEU A 120 12.06 12.86 -14.99
CA LEU A 120 11.24 12.46 -13.84
C LEU A 120 10.97 13.64 -12.90
N VAL A 121 9.72 13.74 -12.44
CA VAL A 121 9.35 14.73 -11.41
C VAL A 121 9.91 14.30 -10.06
N ALA A 122 10.77 15.14 -9.48
CA ALA A 122 11.35 14.87 -8.16
C ALA A 122 10.26 14.80 -7.08
N ILE A 123 10.13 13.64 -6.43
CA ILE A 123 9.22 13.45 -5.30
C ILE A 123 9.95 13.91 -4.04
N LYS A 124 9.32 14.76 -3.23
CA LYS A 124 9.82 15.09 -1.89
C LYS A 124 9.58 13.89 -0.97
N ALA A 125 10.48 12.90 -1.05
CA ALA A 125 10.36 11.67 -0.30
C ALA A 125 10.52 11.94 1.20
N GLY A 126 9.42 11.82 1.96
CA GLY A 126 9.46 11.66 3.41
C GLY A 126 9.96 10.26 3.75
N ARG A 127 11.23 9.96 3.48
CA ARG A 127 11.82 8.64 3.74
C ARG A 127 11.61 8.32 5.23
N PRO A 128 10.93 7.20 5.58
CA PRO A 128 10.82 6.81 6.98
C PRO A 128 12.23 6.56 7.53
N LYS A 129 12.59 7.23 8.62
CA LYS A 129 13.81 6.95 9.38
C LYS A 129 13.67 5.51 9.91
N LYS A 130 14.45 4.59 9.33
CA LYS A 130 14.58 3.16 9.64
C LYS A 130 13.65 2.61 10.75
N VAL A 131 12.76 1.70 10.36
CA VAL A 131 12.32 0.60 11.25
C VAL A 131 12.64 -0.72 10.54
N ARG A 132 13.84 -1.24 10.78
CA ARG A 132 14.17 -2.67 10.86
C ARG A 132 15.58 -2.84 11.39
#